data_AF-A0A842N6H7-F1
#
_entry.id   AF-A0A842N6H7-F1
#
_cell.length_a   1.000
_cell.length_b   1.000
_cell.length_c   1.000
_cell.angle_alpha   90.00
_cell.angle_beta   90.00
_cell.angle_gamma   90.00
#
_symmetry.space_group_name_H-M   'P 1'
#
loop_
_entity.id
_entity.type
_entity.pdbx_description
1 polymer ?
#
loop_
_entity_poly.entity_id
_entity_poly.type
_entity_poly.pdbx_seq_one_letter_code
_entity_poly.pdbx_strand_id
1 'polypeptide(L)' 'MNPKKKQKIEIIGLLVGIWFIISLPLPWLIVTPDLAQQQLFIIVQMTGLISIPFVGLAIAWTLKPELANRDLEYD' A
#
# COMPACT_ATOMS: atom_id res chain seq x y z
N MET A 1 5.96 -16.24 -16.81
CA MET A 1 5.26 -14.93 -16.70
C MET A 1 5.50 -14.00 -17.91
N ASN A 2 4.48 -13.30 -18.43
CA ASN A 2 4.64 -12.30 -19.50
C ASN A 2 5.44 -11.08 -18.97
N PRO A 3 6.49 -10.60 -19.67
CA PRO A 3 7.38 -9.53 -19.17
C PRO A 3 6.62 -8.25 -18.78
N LYS A 4 5.53 -7.91 -19.48
CA LYS A 4 4.70 -6.74 -19.16
C LYS A 4 3.91 -6.89 -17.86
N LYS A 5 3.62 -8.13 -17.43
CA LYS A 5 2.91 -8.42 -16.18
C LYS A 5 3.86 -8.39 -14.98
N LYS A 6 5.07 -8.94 -15.12
CA LYS A 6 6.14 -8.90 -14.12
C LYS A 6 6.49 -7.45 -13.73
N GLN A 7 6.71 -6.60 -14.73
CA GLN A 7 7.01 -5.17 -14.50
C GLN A 7 5.91 -4.44 -13.72
N LYS A 8 4.63 -4.74 -13.99
CA LYS A 8 3.50 -4.12 -13.27
C LYS A 8 3.51 -4.49 -11.79
N ILE A 9 3.81 -5.75 -11.46
CA ILE A 9 3.87 -6.23 -10.08
C ILE A 9 5.05 -5.59 -9.34
N GLU A 10 6.22 -5.48 -9.98
CA GLU A 10 7.38 -4.79 -9.40
C GLU A 10 7.08 -3.32 -9.09
N ILE A 11 6.39 -2.62 -10.00
CA ILE A 11 5.97 -1.22 -9.80
C ILE A 11 4.99 -1.12 -8.63
N ILE A 12 4.00 -2.02 -8.54
CA ILE A 12 3.03 -2.02 -7.45
C ILE A 12 3.71 -2.32 -6.11
N GLY A 13 4.63 -3.29 -6.06
CA GLY A 13 5.41 -3.61 -4.87
C GLY A 13 6.27 -2.43 -4.41
N LEU A 14 6.92 -1.73 -5.34
CA LEU A 14 7.66 -0.49 -5.06
C LEU A 14 6.73 0.60 -4.50
N LEU A 15 5.56 0.81 -5.10
CA LEU A 15 4.58 1.80 -4.65
C LEU A 15 4.06 1.50 -3.23
N VAL A 16 3.74 0.24 -2.93
CA VAL A 16 3.33 -0.20 -1.58
C VAL A 16 4.45 0.07 -0.57
N GLY A 17 5.70 -0.28 -0.92
CA GLY A 17 6.86 -0.09 -0.03
C GLY A 17 7.13 1.38 0.26
N ILE A 18 7.12 2.23 -0.76
CA ILE A 18 7.28 3.69 -0.61
C ILE A 18 6.15 4.26 0.25
N TRP A 19 4.90 3.88 -0.04
CA TRP A 19 3.75 4.30 0.74
C TRP A 19 3.86 3.90 2.22
N PHE A 20 4.31 2.67 2.51
CA PHE A 20 4.48 2.17 3.88
C PHE A 20 5.55 2.95 4.66
N ILE A 21 6.68 3.27 4.02
CA ILE A 21 7.75 4.05 4.66
C ILE A 21 7.26 5.46 4.97
N ILE A 22 6.52 6.10 4.05
CA ILE A 22 5.96 7.45 4.23
C ILE A 22 4.85 7.44 5.29
N SER A 23 4.08 6.35 5.40
CA SER A 23 3.01 6.26 6.38
C SER A 23 3.49 5.93 7.79
N LEU A 24 4.70 5.38 7.93
CA LEU A 24 5.31 5.02 9.21
C LEU A 24 5.32 6.16 10.24
N PRO A 25 5.69 7.43 9.94
CA PRO A 25 5.66 8.49 10.95
C PRO A 25 4.26 8.91 11.41
N LEU A 26 3.16 8.58 10.69
CA LEU A 26 1.82 9.09 11.01
C LEU A 26 1.36 8.84 12.47
N PRO A 27 1.51 7.63 13.05
CA PRO A 27 1.13 7.38 14.44
C PRO A 27 1.86 8.28 15.43
N TRP A 28 3.12 8.62 15.15
CA TRP A 28 3.94 9.50 15.99
C TRP A 28 3.54 10.97 15.85
N LEU A 29 2.91 11.37 14.74
CA LEU A 29 2.39 12.72 14.57
C LEU A 29 1.26 13.04 15.57
N ILE A 30 0.53 12.03 16.05
CA ILE A 30 -0.59 12.19 16.98
C ILE A 30 -0.12 12.66 18.36
N VAL A 31 1.12 12.34 18.74
CA VAL A 31 1.72 12.70 20.04
C VAL A 31 2.61 13.96 19.97
N THR A 32 2.74 14.58 18.80
CA THR A 32 3.57 15.76 18.60
C THR A 32 2.85 17.03 19.08
N PRO A 33 3.39 17.76 20.08
CA PRO A 33 2.69 18.87 20.72
C PRO A 33 2.48 20.10 19.82
N ASP A 34 3.32 20.29 18.80
CA ASP A 34 3.32 21.48 17.93
C ASP A 34 2.56 21.30 16.61
N LEU A 35 1.85 20.18 16.42
CA LEU A 35 1.18 19.91 15.14
C LEU A 35 -0.30 20.34 15.17
N ALA A 36 -0.68 21.22 14.25
CA ALA A 36 -2.06 21.68 14.14
C ALA A 36 -3.01 20.49 13.85
N GLN A 37 -4.05 20.32 14.67
CA GLN A 37 -5.00 19.21 14.53
C GLN A 37 -5.66 19.13 13.15
N GLN A 38 -5.91 20.29 12.52
CA GLN A 38 -6.44 20.34 11.16
C GLN A 38 -5.46 19.73 10.14
N GLN A 39 -4.16 19.99 10.28
CA GLN A 39 -3.13 19.44 9.41
C GLN A 39 -2.99 17.93 9.62
N LEU A 40 -3.03 17.47 10.87
CA LEU A 40 -3.11 16.05 11.21
C LEU A 40 -4.26 15.35 10.52
N PHE A 41 -5.45 15.94 10.60
CA PHE A 41 -6.66 15.36 10.00
C PHE A 41 -6.54 15.24 8.48
N ILE A 42 -6.03 16.28 7.81
CA ILE A 42 -5.79 16.26 6.36
C ILE A 42 -4.79 15.15 5.99
N ILE A 43 -3.67 15.05 6.70
CA ILE A 43 -2.64 14.03 6.43
C ILE A 43 -3.23 12.62 6.60
N VAL A 44 -3.96 12.37 7.70
CA VAL A 44 -4.59 11.07 7.98
C VAL A 44 -5.62 10.71 6.90
N GLN A 45 -6.46 11.66 6.48
CA GLN A 45 -7.45 11.43 5.42
C GLN A 45 -6.79 11.11 4.07
N MET A 46 -5.78 11.89 3.67
CA MET A 46 -5.07 11.66 2.42
C MET A 46 -4.36 10.30 2.41
N THR A 47 -3.66 9.96 3.49
CA THR A 47 -3.01 8.66 3.62
C THR A 47 -4.04 7.53 3.57
N GLY A 48 -5.18 7.66 4.26
CA GLY A 48 -6.28 6.69 4.21
C GLY A 48 -6.82 6.47 2.80
N LEU A 49 -7.07 7.54 2.04
CA LEU A 49 -7.55 7.45 0.66
C LEU A 49 -6.52 6.77 -0.27
N ILE A 50 -5.25 7.12 -0.15
CA ILE A 50 -4.16 6.51 -0.93
C ILE A 50 -4.00 5.02 -0.58
N SER A 51 -4.37 4.60 0.64
CA SER A 51 -4.29 3.20 1.10
C SER A 51 -5.29 2.27 0.42
N ILE A 52 -6.44 2.78 -0.03
CA ILE A 52 -7.57 1.99 -0.57
C ILE A 52 -7.13 0.97 -1.64
N PRO A 53 -6.42 1.36 -2.73
CA PRO A 53 -6.01 0.39 -3.75
C PRO A 53 -5.06 -0.67 -3.21
N PHE A 54 -4.17 -0.34 -2.26
CA PHE A 54 -3.21 -1.27 -1.69
C PHE A 54 -3.87 -2.27 -0.75
N VAL A 55 -4.79 -1.82 0.10
CA VAL A 55 -5.58 -2.69 0.99
C VAL A 55 -6.49 -3.60 0.17
N GLY A 56 -7.15 -3.06 -0.86
CA GLY A 56 -7.98 -3.86 -1.77
C GLY A 56 -7.16 -4.96 -2.46
N LEU A 57 -5.93 -4.66 -2.88
CA LEU A 57 -5.01 -5.63 -3.46
C LEU A 57 -4.58 -6.71 -2.44
N ALA A 58 -4.25 -6.31 -1.21
CA ALA A 58 -3.87 -7.24 -0.13
C ALA A 58 -5.02 -8.19 0.23
N ILE A 59 -6.26 -7.68 0.31
CA ILE A 59 -7.45 -8.49 0.54
C ILE A 59 -7.69 -9.45 -0.63
N ALA A 60 -7.62 -8.94 -1.87
CA ALA A 60 -7.79 -9.76 -3.07
C ALA A 60 -6.76 -10.91 -3.12
N TRP A 61 -5.51 -10.64 -2.75
CA TRP A 61 -4.47 -11.67 -2.63
C TRP A 61 -4.70 -12.66 -1.50
N THR A 62 -5.25 -12.21 -0.36
CA THR A 62 -5.58 -13.10 0.76
C THR A 62 -6.72 -14.06 0.39
N LEU A 63 -7.72 -13.58 -0.35
CA LEU A 63 -8.89 -14.38 -0.76
C LEU A 63 -8.62 -15.30 -1.96
N LYS A 64 -7.78 -14.86 -2.89
CA LYS A 64 -7.38 -15.62 -4.08
C LYS A 64 -5.87 -15.51 -4.24
N PRO A 65 -5.10 -16.33 -3.51
CA PRO A 65 -3.64 -16.31 -3.58
C PRO A 65 -3.13 -16.65 -4.99
N GLU A 66 -3.94 -17.31 -5.83
CA GLU A 66 -3.65 -17.51 -7.25
C GLU A 66 -3.45 -16.19 -8.03
N LEU A 67 -3.97 -15.04 -7.56
CA LEU A 67 -3.71 -13.73 -8.18
C LEU A 67 -2.30 -13.21 -7.91
N ALA A 68 -1.63 -13.72 -6.86
CA ALA A 68 -0.22 -13.45 -6.55
C ALA A 68 0.72 -14.50 -7.15
N ASN A 69 0.32 -15.78 -7.16
CA ASN A 69 1.18 -16.93 -7.49
C ASN A 69 0.81 -17.68 -8.79
N ARG A 70 0.15 -17.03 -9.76
CA ARG A 70 -0.31 -17.66 -11.02
C ARG A 70 0.78 -18.18 -11.97
N ASP A 71 2.00 -18.36 -11.50
CA ASP A 71 3.14 -18.93 -12.22
C ASP A 71 3.51 -20.35 -11.72
N LEU A 72 2.89 -20.89 -10.66
CA LEU A 72 3.20 -22.23 -10.12
C LEU A 72 2.30 -23.36 -10.64
N GLU A 73 1.26 -23.04 -11.42
CA GLU A 73 0.27 -24.04 -11.88
C GLU A 73 0.61 -24.61 -13.28
N TYR A 74 1.74 -24.20 -13.86
CA TYR A 74 2.25 -24.65 -15.16
C TYR A 74 3.76 -24.92 -15.10
N ASP A 75 4.21 -25.64 -14.06
CA ASP A 75 5.52 -26.31 -13.99
C ASP A 75 5.30 -27.79 -13.65
#